data_AF-A0A259BWQ5-F1
#
_entry.id   AF-A0A259BWQ5-F1
#
_cell.length_a   1.000
_cell.length_b   1.000
_cell.length_c   1.000
_cell.angle_alpha   90.00
_cell.angle_beta   90.00
_cell.angle_gamma   90.00
#
_symmetry.space_group_name_H-M   'P 1'
#
loop_
_entity.id
_entity.type
_entity.pdbx_description
1 polymer ?
#
loop_
_entity_poly.entity_id
_entity_poly.type
_entity_poly.pdbx_seq_one_letter_code
_entity_poly.pdbx_strand_id
1 'polypeptide(L)' 'MRLLLLLPFLGLLWVPFYNERLPELFGFPFFYWYQLAWVPLTSLLTFVVYKATKE' A
#
# COMPACT_ATOMS: atom_id res chain seq x y z
N MET A 1 -7.37 5.32 -15.49
CA MET A 1 -6.21 4.50 -15.06
C MET A 1 -5.22 5.20 -14.13
N ARG A 2 -4.69 6.39 -14.45
CA ARG A 2 -3.60 7.03 -13.66
C ARG A 2 -3.95 7.33 -12.19
N LEU A 3 -5.24 7.51 -11.87
CA LEU A 3 -5.74 7.73 -10.51
C LEU A 3 -5.45 6.55 -9.56
N LEU A 4 -5.17 5.35 -10.06
CA LEU A 4 -4.79 4.19 -9.22
C LEU A 4 -3.46 4.41 -8.49
N LEU A 5 -2.61 5.34 -8.96
CA LEU A 5 -1.37 5.69 -8.27
C LEU A 5 -1.61 6.52 -7.00
N LEU A 6 -2.83 7.03 -6.78
CA LEU A 6 -3.18 7.75 -5.55
C LEU A 6 -3.54 6.81 -4.38
N LEU A 7 -3.85 5.53 -4.66
CA LEU A 7 -4.16 4.53 -3.64
C LEU A 7 -3.09 4.41 -2.53
N PRO A 8 -1.79 4.29 -2.84
CA PRO A 8 -0.77 4.24 -1.79
C PRO A 8 -0.67 5.52 -0.98
N PHE A 9 -0.90 6.68 -1.60
CA PHE A 9 -0.91 7.94 -0.87
C PHE A 9 -2.10 8.02 0.09
N LEU A 10 -3.29 7.58 -0.32
CA LEU A 10 -4.47 7.54 0.55
C LEU A 10 -4.33 6.51 1.67
N GLY A 11 -3.75 5.34 1.38
CA GLY A 11 -3.48 4.28 2.36
C GLY A 11 -2.42 4.67 3.39
N LEU A 12 -1.44 5.49 3.02
CA LEU A 12 -0.36 5.95 3.90
C LEU A 12 -0.61 7.36 4.51
N LEU A 13 -1.64 8.09 4.09
CA LEU A 13 -2.00 9.37 4.75
C LEU A 13 -2.88 9.16 5.98
N TRP A 14 -3.60 8.03 6.05
CA TRP A 14 -4.50 7.73 7.15
C TRP A 14 -3.75 7.15 8.35
N VAL A 15 -2.83 7.92 8.92
CA VAL A 15 -2.00 7.53 10.07
C VAL A 15 -2.79 6.86 11.21
N PRO A 16 -3.95 7.35 11.67
CA PRO A 16 -4.66 6.68 12.76
C PRO A 16 -5.24 5.30 12.39
N PHE A 17 -5.35 4.95 11.11
CA PHE A 17 -5.88 3.65 10.67
C PHE A 17 -4.87 2.52 10.88
N TYR A 18 -3.57 2.80 10.73
CA TYR A 18 -2.52 1.81 10.86
C TYR A 18 -1.53 2.07 12.00
N ASN A 19 -1.78 3.11 12.80
CA ASN A 19 -1.09 3.36 14.07
C ASN A 19 -1.70 2.55 15.23
N GLU A 20 -2.14 1.33 14.95
CA GLU A 20 -2.56 0.37 15.98
C GLU A 20 -1.43 -0.64 16.19
N ARG A 21 -1.28 -1.16 17.41
CA ARG A 21 -0.32 -2.26 17.66
C ARG A 21 -0.81 -3.56 17.05
N LEU A 22 -2.12 -3.80 17.13
CA LEU A 22 -2.79 -4.97 16.60
C LEU A 22 -3.45 -4.63 15.26
N PRO A 23 -3.52 -5.56 14.30
CA PRO A 23 -3.01 -6.94 14.37
C PRO A 23 -1.48 -7.03 14.19
N GLU A 24 -0.84 -7.80 15.07
CA GLU A 24 0.57 -8.18 14.93
C GLU A 24 0.69 -9.42 14.06
N LEU A 25 1.63 -9.40 13.11
CA LEU A 25 1.91 -10.53 12.22
C LEU A 25 3.30 -11.06 12.55
N PHE A 26 3.39 -12.29 13.05
CA PHE A 26 4.66 -12.90 13.49
C PHE A 26 5.45 -12.04 14.52
N GLY A 27 4.75 -11.26 15.35
CA GLY A 27 5.36 -10.32 16.29
C GLY A 27 5.77 -8.96 15.69
N PHE A 28 5.46 -8.71 14.41
CA PHE A 28 5.59 -7.39 13.79
C PHE A 28 4.31 -6.57 13.99
N PRO A 29 4.39 -5.36 14.56
CA PRO A 29 3.24 -4.46 14.70
C PRO A 29 2.60 -4.09 13.36
N PHE A 30 1.30 -3.81 13.39
CA PHE A 30 0.49 -3.45 12.22
C PHE A 30 1.14 -2.38 11.35
N PHE A 31 1.61 -1.31 11.97
CA PHE A 31 2.31 -0.20 11.33
C PHE A 31 3.41 -0.65 10.35
N TYR A 32 4.28 -1.57 10.77
CA TYR A 32 5.46 -1.97 10.00
C TYR A 32 5.10 -2.90 8.85
N TRP A 33 4.33 -3.95 9.12
CA TRP A 33 4.02 -4.92 8.06
C TRP A 33 3.06 -4.33 7.03
N TYR A 34 2.17 -3.43 7.44
CA TYR A 34 1.29 -2.71 6.54
C TYR A 34 2.08 -1.85 5.54
N GLN A 35 3.07 -1.08 6.01
CA GLN A 35 3.98 -0.32 5.13
C GLN A 35 4.77 -1.23 4.19
N LEU A 36 5.25 -2.37 4.71
CA LEU A 36 6.00 -3.33 3.90
C LEU A 36 5.11 -3.99 2.83
N ALA A 37 3.84 -4.27 3.12
CA ALA A 37 2.86 -4.78 2.16
C ALA A 37 2.54 -3.77 1.05
N TRP A 38 2.62 -2.47 1.34
CA TRP A 38 2.46 -1.43 0.33
C TRP A 38 3.57 -1.44 -0.73
N VAL A 39 4.78 -1.92 -0.42
CA VAL A 39 5.89 -1.98 -1.39
C VAL A 39 5.57 -2.88 -2.62
N PRO A 40 5.23 -4.17 -2.47
CA PRO A 40 4.83 -5.00 -3.60
C PRO A 40 3.49 -4.54 -4.20
N LEU A 41 2.56 -4.03 -3.38
CA LEU A 41 1.26 -3.54 -3.87
C LEU A 41 1.42 -2.34 -4.81
N THR A 42 2.26 -1.37 -4.46
CA THR A 42 2.56 -0.21 -5.31
C THR A 42 3.28 -0.60 -6.60
N SER A 43 4.22 -1.54 -6.52
CA SER A 43 4.89 -2.10 -7.70
C SER A 43 3.87 -2.76 -8.65
N LEU A 44 2.97 -3.58 -8.12
CA LEU A 44 1.91 -4.23 -8.90
C LEU A 44 0.94 -3.22 -9.52
N LEU A 45 0.48 -2.23 -8.74
CA LEU A 45 -0.39 -1.15 -9.24
C LEU A 45 0.29 -0.38 -10.38
N THR A 46 1.58 -0.07 -10.23
CA THR A 46 2.36 0.62 -11.27
C THR A 46 2.48 -0.24 -12.52
N PHE A 47 2.74 -1.55 -12.36
CA PHE A 47 2.80 -2.49 -13.47
C PHE A 47 1.46 -2.59 -14.22
N VAL A 48 0.34 -2.68 -13.50
CA VAL A 48 -1.02 -2.72 -14.08
C VAL A 48 -1.31 -1.43 -14.84
N VAL A 49 -1.01 -0.26 -14.25
CA VAL A 49 -1.19 1.04 -14.92
C VAL A 49 -0.30 1.13 -16.16
N TYR A 50 0.94 0.68 -16.09
CA TYR A 50 1.86 0.65 -17.22
C TYR A 50 1.32 -0.21 -18.36
N LYS A 51 0.93 -1.46 -18.07
CA LYS A 51 0.32 -2.39 -19.03
C LYS A 51 -0.93 -1.78 -19.68
N ALA A 52 -1.82 -1.19 -18.88
CA ALA A 52 -3.07 -0.64 -19.37
C ALA A 52 -2.95 0.74 -20.06
N THR A 53 -1.81 1.42 -19.93
CA THR A 53 -1.54 2.70 -20.62
C THR A 53 -0.69 2.51 -21.88
N LYS A 54 -0.01 1.36 -22.00
CA LYS A 54 0.85 1.01 -23.12
C LYS A 54 0.09 0.29 -24.25
N GLU A 55 -1.19 0.00 -24.06
CA GLU A 55 -2.12 -0.41 -25.13
C GLU A 55 -2.76 0.80 -25.82
#